data_AF-A0A349MEQ8-F1
#
_entry.id   AF-A0A349MEQ8-F1
#
_cell.length_a   1.000
_cell.length_b   1.000
_cell.length_c   1.000
_cell.angle_alpha   90.00
_cell.angle_beta   90.00
_cell.angle_gamma   90.00
#
_symmetry.space_group_name_H-M   'P 1'
#
loop_
_entity.id
_entity.type
_entity.pdbx_description
1 polymer ?
#
loop_
_entity_poly.entity_id
_entity_poly.type
_entity_poly.pdbx_seq_one_letter_code
_entity_poly.pdbx_strand_id
1 'polypeptide(L)'
;DPMAMLPFCGYNVGDYWQHWFEMGDRLGSKAPAIFYVNWFRKSDAGKFLWPGYGDNARVLKWMCQRVEGKVGARETPLGFM
;
A
#
# COMPACT_ATOMS: atom_id res chain seq x y z
N ASP A 1 6.84 10.75 5.08
CA ASP A 1 6.98 11.08 3.66
C ASP A 1 5.68 10.73 2.94
N PRO A 2 4.71 11.66 2.87
CA PRO A 2 3.41 11.43 2.24
C PRO A 2 3.60 11.06 0.76
N MET A 3 3.06 9.91 0.35
CA MET A 3 3.10 9.40 -1.03
C MET A 3 4.52 9.30 -1.63
N ALA A 4 5.57 9.30 -0.80
CA ALA A 4 6.97 9.44 -1.23
C ALA A 4 7.25 10.73 -2.04
N MET A 5 6.48 11.80 -1.78
CA MET A 5 6.47 13.04 -2.55
C MET A 5 6.91 14.28 -1.76
N LEU A 6 7.31 14.15 -0.49
CA LEU A 6 7.62 15.30 0.35
C LEU A 6 8.62 16.31 -0.27
N PRO A 7 9.75 15.89 -0.87
CA PRO A 7 10.69 16.81 -1.49
C PRO A 7 10.38 17.14 -2.95
N PHE A 8 9.30 16.57 -3.51
CA PHE A 8 9.00 16.62 -4.95
C PHE A 8 7.66 17.29 -5.28
N CYS A 9 6.86 17.63 -4.27
CA CYS A 9 5.55 18.24 -4.46
C CYS A 9 5.70 19.67 -5.01
N GLY A 10 5.26 19.88 -6.25
CA GLY A 10 5.41 21.16 -6.97
C GLY A 10 4.38 22.23 -6.63
N TYR A 11 3.44 21.93 -5.73
CA TYR A 11 2.38 22.84 -5.27
C TYR A 11 1.96 22.47 -3.85
N ASN A 12 0.93 23.12 -3.31
CA ASN A 12 0.49 22.89 -1.93
C ASN A 12 0.11 21.42 -1.69
N VAL A 13 0.59 20.82 -0.59
CA VAL A 13 0.36 19.40 -0.27
C VAL A 13 -1.13 19.10 -0.01
N GLY A 14 -1.89 20.06 0.52
CA GLY A 14 -3.33 19.92 0.71
C GLY A 14 -4.08 19.77 -0.61
N ASP A 15 -3.76 20.61 -1.59
CA ASP A 15 -4.31 20.51 -2.94
C ASP A 15 -3.89 19.19 -3.62
N TYR A 16 -2.67 18.71 -3.35
CA TYR A 16 -2.19 17.43 -3.86
C TYR A 16 -3.00 16.24 -3.31
N TRP A 17 -3.40 16.27 -2.05
CA TRP A 17 -4.31 15.27 -1.50
C TRP A 17 -5.71 15.39 -2.08
N GLN A 18 -6.22 16.62 -2.24
CA GLN A 18 -7.52 16.86 -2.86
C GLN A 18 -7.57 16.27 -4.28
N HIS A 19 -6.49 16.43 -5.05
CA HIS A 19 -6.36 15.83 -6.37
C HIS A 19 -6.49 14.30 -6.36
N TRP A 20 -5.92 13.62 -5.36
CA TRP A 20 -6.08 12.15 -5.23
C TRP A 20 -7.50 11.73 -4.86
N PHE A 21 -8.24 12.53 -4.09
CA PHE A 21 -9.65 12.27 -3.82
C PHE A 21 -10.50 12.43 -5.08
N GLU A 22 -10.31 13.51 -5.85
CA GLU A 22 -10.99 13.75 -7.13
C GLU A 22 -10.71 12.63 -8.14
N MET A 23 -9.48 12.10 -8.16
CA MET A 23 -9.12 10.95 -8.97
C MET A 23 -9.87 9.68 -8.55
N GLY A 24 -10.07 9.47 -7.24
CA GLY A 24 -10.90 8.40 -6.70
C GLY A 24 -12.34 8.50 -7.19
N ASP A 25 -12.94 9.68 -7.06
CA ASP A 25 -14.31 9.95 -7.53
C ASP A 25 -14.46 9.73 -9.04
N ARG A 26 -13.46 10.17 -9.82
CA ARG A 26 -13.45 9.99 -11.28
C ARG A 26 -13.35 8.53 -11.71
N LEU A 27 -12.55 7.73 -11.01
CA LEU A 27 -12.34 6.32 -11.35
C LEU A 27 -13.46 5.42 -10.82
N GLY A 28 -14.06 5.77 -9.68
CA GLY A 28 -15.14 5.00 -9.05
C GLY A 28 -14.75 3.54 -8.85
N SER A 29 -15.59 2.62 -9.32
CA SER A 29 -15.35 1.17 -9.23
C SER A 29 -14.14 0.66 -10.02
N LYS A 30 -13.54 1.50 -10.89
CA LYS A 30 -12.32 1.19 -11.63
C LYS A 30 -11.05 1.65 -10.92
N ALA A 31 -11.17 2.30 -9.75
CA ALA A 31 -10.01 2.69 -8.97
C ALA A 31 -9.20 1.45 -8.55
N PRO A 32 -7.86 1.49 -8.64
CA PRO A 32 -7.04 0.36 -8.23
C PRO A 32 -7.10 0.16 -6.71
N ALA A 33 -6.96 -1.09 -6.29
CA ALA A 33 -6.76 -1.38 -4.88
C ALA A 33 -5.42 -0.81 -4.40
N ILE A 34 -5.43 -0.13 -3.24
CA ILE A 34 -4.24 0.44 -2.60
C ILE A 34 -3.79 -0.53 -1.51
N PHE A 35 -2.49 -0.82 -1.48
CA PHE A 35 -1.87 -1.67 -0.47
C PHE A 35 -0.74 -0.92 0.24
N TYR A 36 -0.61 -1.17 1.53
CA TYR A 36 0.53 -0.75 2.33
C TYR A 36 1.40 -1.96 2.67
N VAL A 37 2.71 -1.83 2.52
CA VAL A 37 3.68 -2.91 2.80
C VAL A 37 4.75 -2.43 3.76
N ASN A 38 5.28 -3.37 4.55
CA ASN A 38 6.44 -3.13 5.40
C ASN A 38 7.42 -4.31 5.32
N TRP A 39 8.44 -4.17 4.48
CA TRP A 39 9.53 -5.15 4.34
C TRP A 39 10.54 -5.10 5.47
N PHE A 40 10.51 -4.03 6.27
CA PHE A 40 11.59 -3.67 7.20
C PHE A 40 11.21 -3.94 8.66
N ARG A 41 10.12 -4.65 8.92
CA ARG A 41 9.72 -5.03 10.27
C ARG A 41 10.81 -5.88 10.91
N LYS A 42 11.22 -5.51 12.14
CA LYS A 42 12.24 -6.20 12.91
C LYS A 42 11.64 -6.91 14.12
N SER A 43 12.29 -7.97 14.57
CA SER A 43 12.08 -8.57 15.89
C SER A 43 12.68 -7.71 16.99
N ASP A 44 12.38 -8.04 18.24
CA ASP A 44 12.97 -7.38 19.42
C ASP A 44 14.50 -7.52 19.46
N ALA A 45 15.04 -8.57 18.85
CA ALA A 45 16.48 -8.79 18.68
C ALA A 45 17.09 -8.02 17.49
N GLY A 46 16.31 -7.15 16.83
CA GLY A 46 16.77 -6.31 15.71
C GLY A 46 16.90 -7.04 14.36
N LYS A 47 16.51 -8.31 14.27
CA LYS A 47 16.56 -9.09 13.02
C LYS A 47 15.35 -8.77 12.15
N PHE A 48 15.53 -8.62 10.85
CA PHE A 48 14.42 -8.50 9.91
C PHE A 48 13.54 -9.76 9.96
N LEU A 49 12.23 -9.56 10.06
CA LEU A 49 11.25 -10.66 10.08
C LEU A 49 10.95 -11.20 8.68
N TRP A 50 11.24 -10.41 7.65
CA TRP A 50 11.00 -10.76 6.25
C TRP A 50 12.32 -10.76 5.47
N PRO A 51 12.61 -11.80 4.66
CA PRO A 51 13.86 -11.89 3.90
C PRO A 51 14.00 -10.80 2.82
N GLY A 52 12.89 -10.27 2.28
CA GLY A 52 12.92 -9.18 1.32
C GLY A 52 13.37 -9.59 -0.08
N TYR A 53 13.81 -8.61 -0.87
CA TYR A 53 14.34 -8.81 -2.23
C TYR A 53 13.39 -9.64 -3.11
N GLY A 54 13.89 -10.74 -3.71
CA GLY A 54 13.09 -11.62 -4.58
C GLY A 54 11.91 -12.29 -3.88
N ASP A 55 11.99 -12.51 -2.56
CA ASP A 55 10.87 -13.09 -1.81
C ASP A 55 9.66 -12.15 -1.74
N ASN A 56 9.82 -10.85 -1.99
CA ASN A 56 8.70 -9.90 -2.10
C ASN A 56 7.69 -10.31 -3.18
N ALA A 57 8.10 -11.11 -4.17
CA ALA A 57 7.20 -11.69 -5.17
C ALA A 57 6.05 -12.50 -4.52
N ARG A 58 6.24 -13.08 -3.33
CA ARG A 58 5.19 -13.80 -2.59
C ARG A 58 4.06 -12.86 -2.15
N VAL A 59 4.40 -11.64 -1.76
CA VAL A 59 3.41 -10.63 -1.34
C VAL A 59 2.76 -9.98 -2.55
N LEU A 60 3.50 -9.75 -3.64
CA LEU A 60 2.90 -9.33 -4.91
C LEU A 60 1.88 -10.36 -5.41
N LYS A 61 2.21 -11.66 -5.33
CA LYS A 61 1.26 -12.74 -5.63
C LYS A 61 -0.01 -12.64 -4.76
N TRP A 62 0.13 -12.39 -3.46
CA TRP A 62 -1.01 -12.21 -2.56
C TRP A 62 -1.86 -11.00 -2.96
N MET A 63 -1.25 -9.86 -3.31
CA MET A 63 -1.99 -8.68 -3.80
C MET A 63 -2.79 -8.99 -5.06
N CYS A 64 -2.20 -9.69 -6.03
CA CYS A 64 -2.92 -10.13 -7.24
C CYS A 64 -4.12 -11.01 -6.87
N GLN A 65 -3.92 -12.02 -6.00
CA GLN A 65 -5.00 -12.89 -5.55
C GLN A 65 -6.09 -12.15 -4.77
N ARG A 66 -5.74 -11.09 -4.02
CA ARG A 66 -6.71 -10.21 -3.34
C ARG A 66 -7.56 -9.42 -4.33
N VAL A 67 -6.94 -8.84 -5.35
CA VAL A 67 -7.65 -8.11 -6.42
C VAL A 67 -8.57 -9.05 -7.20
N GLU A 68 -8.14 -10.29 -7.44
CA GLU A 68 -8.94 -11.31 -8.12
C GLU A 68 -10.00 -11.99 -7.23
N GLY A 69 -10.06 -11.65 -5.94
CA GLY A 69 -10.99 -12.27 -4.98
C GLY A 69 -10.72 -13.75 -4.67
N LYS A 70 -9.51 -14.25 -4.97
CA LYS A 70 -9.13 -15.67 -4.80
C LYS A 70 -8.69 -16.04 -3.39
N VAL A 71 -8.36 -15.05 -2.56
CA VAL A 71 -7.94 -15.26 -1.17
C VAL A 71 -8.67 -14.29 -0.25
N GLY A 72 -9.04 -14.78 0.94
CA GLY A 72 -9.59 -13.96 2.01
C GLY A 72 -8.53 -13.06 2.66
N ALA A 73 -8.98 -12.25 3.62
CA ALA A 73 -8.12 -11.49 4.51
C ALA A 73 -8.83 -11.31 5.84
N ARG A 74 -8.07 -11.13 6.91
CA ARG A 74 -8.57 -10.80 8.24
C ARG A 74 -8.71 -9.30 8.36
N GLU A 75 -9.90 -8.85 8.75
CA GLU A 75 -10.12 -7.45 9.08
C GLU A 75 -9.39 -7.06 10.37
N THR A 76 -8.76 -5.89 10.33
CA THR A 76 -8.09 -5.28 11.48
C THR A 76 -8.35 -3.77 11.47
N PRO A 77 -8.05 -3.05 12.55
CA PRO A 77 -8.20 -1.59 12.57
C PRO A 77 -7.37 -0.85 11.49
N LEU A 78 -6.35 -1.48 10.92
CA LEU A 78 -5.53 -0.92 9.84
C LEU A 78 -6.01 -1.32 8.44
N GLY A 79 -7.07 -2.11 8.34
CA GLY A 79 -7.59 -2.68 7.11
C GLY A 79 -7.43 -4.20 7.04
N PHE A 80 -7.47 -4.74 5.82
CA PHE A 80 -7.42 -6.18 5.55
C PHE A 80 -5.98 -6.70 5.48
N MET A 81 -5.66 -7.71 6.29
CA MET A 81 -4.36 -8.40 6.34
C MET A 81 -4.49 -9.90 6.07
#